data_AF-A0A7W1QRQ2-F1
#
_entry.id   AF-A0A7W1QRQ2-F1
#
_cell.length_a   1.000
_cell.length_b   1.000
_cell.length_c   1.000
_cell.angle_alpha   90.00
_cell.angle_beta   90.00
_cell.angle_gamma   90.00
#
_symmetry.space_group_name_H-M   'P 1'
#
loop_
_entity.id
_entity.type
_entity.pdbx_description
1 polymer ?
#
loop_
_entity_poly.entity_id
_entity_poly.type
_entity_poly.pdbx_seq_one_letter_code
_entity_poly.pdbx_strand_id
1 'polypeptide(L)'
;ARTSTVLGAINWVITNGARYNVRIINMSMGTPVRESYKNDPLCQAVERAVRVGIVVVTSAGNNGHTSQVVGYDNQGKPIYQLAYGTISSPANSPYALTVGAVDNRSTVKRSDDFVAQYSSKGPTQFDHLAKPDVVAPGSRLIAAMSQASNPTFNAKLPQNVQHPLTANGMPNAYFKYSGTSFAAPVVAGTVALMLQANKSLTPRLVKAALMRTAESLPGVKFGNKAQSVVTQGAGQVNTAGAVGMARAIVPNANKLAVGDHLFGPEMTMTKLGNTTIGGETVASNVHVIYCDGVLFGDHPLLVNGILVGDGILLSDGWILSNGILVGDGILLSDGILVGDGILLSDGILVGDGILLSDGILVGDGILLSD
;
A
#
# COMPACT_ATOMS: atom_id res chain seq x y z
N ALA A 1 -12.40 19.88 1.05
CA ALA A 1 -11.68 21.06 1.57
C ALA A 1 -10.78 21.61 0.46
N ARG A 2 -10.41 22.89 0.49
CA ARG A 2 -9.42 23.43 -0.46
C ARG A 2 -8.04 22.84 -0.15
N THR A 3 -7.22 22.53 -1.16
CA THR A 3 -5.86 21.99 -0.97
C THR A 3 -5.02 22.85 -0.03
N SER A 4 -5.11 24.18 -0.16
CA SER A 4 -4.41 25.12 0.72
C SER A 4 -4.74 24.95 2.21
N THR A 5 -5.98 24.62 2.56
CA THR A 5 -6.39 24.35 3.95
C THR A 5 -5.69 23.09 4.49
N VAL A 6 -5.58 22.05 3.67
CA VAL A 6 -4.92 20.79 4.04
C VAL A 6 -3.43 21.02 4.24
N LEU A 7 -2.79 21.76 3.34
CA LEU A 7 -1.38 22.16 3.48
C LEU A 7 -1.15 22.96 4.77
N GLY A 8 -2.04 23.91 5.08
CA GLY A 8 -1.99 24.66 6.33
C GLY A 8 -2.09 23.77 7.56
N ALA A 9 -2.97 22.76 7.54
CA ALA A 9 -3.10 21.81 8.64
C ALA A 9 -1.84 20.93 8.82
N ILE A 10 -1.25 20.43 7.74
CA ILE A 10 0.01 19.66 7.80
C ILE A 10 1.14 20.53 8.36
N ASN A 11 1.29 21.77 7.86
CA ASN A 11 2.30 22.70 8.36
C ASN A 11 2.08 23.03 9.85
N TRP A 12 0.82 23.17 10.28
CA TRP A 12 0.51 23.37 11.69
C TRP A 12 0.95 22.18 12.54
N VAL A 13 0.72 20.94 12.08
CA VAL A 13 1.18 19.74 12.79
C VAL A 13 2.70 19.63 12.79
N ILE A 14 3.40 19.97 11.71
CA ILE A 14 4.88 20.01 11.69
C ILE A 14 5.40 21.01 12.73
N THR A 15 4.77 22.18 12.84
CA THR A 15 5.18 23.25 13.75
C THR A 15 4.86 22.93 15.21
N ASN A 16 3.69 22.36 15.48
CA ASN A 16 3.15 22.17 16.84
C ASN A 16 3.21 20.72 17.32
N GLY A 17 3.61 19.78 16.47
CA GLY A 17 3.52 18.35 16.74
C GLY A 17 4.31 17.93 17.97
N ALA A 18 5.50 18.51 18.19
CA ALA A 18 6.29 18.26 19.38
C ALA A 18 5.56 18.66 20.68
N ARG A 19 4.87 19.81 20.68
CA ARG A 19 4.12 20.32 21.85
C ARG A 19 3.01 19.36 22.27
N TYR A 20 2.34 18.74 21.30
CA TYR A 20 1.19 17.85 21.54
C TYR A 20 1.56 16.36 21.42
N ASN A 21 2.84 16.05 21.21
CA ASN A 21 3.33 14.71 20.90
C ASN A 21 2.54 14.04 19.75
N VAL A 22 2.22 14.80 18.70
CA VAL A 22 1.59 14.26 17.50
C VAL A 22 2.63 13.45 16.73
N ARG A 23 2.35 12.16 16.60
CA ARG A 23 3.21 11.21 15.87
C ARG A 23 2.58 10.65 14.61
N ILE A 24 1.28 10.88 14.40
CA ILE A 24 0.49 10.30 13.32
C ILE A 24 -0.45 11.37 12.74
N ILE A 25 -0.51 11.48 11.42
CA ILE A 25 -1.56 12.21 10.70
C ILE A 25 -2.38 11.18 9.92
N ASN A 26 -3.70 11.15 10.13
CA ASN A 26 -4.62 10.38 9.30
C ASN A 26 -5.28 11.29 8.26
N MET A 27 -5.13 10.95 6.98
CA MET A 27 -5.71 11.66 5.84
C MET A 27 -6.70 10.75 5.10
N SER A 28 -7.92 10.69 5.62
CA SER A 28 -9.06 9.99 4.98
C SER A 28 -9.68 10.80 3.84
N MET A 29 -8.84 11.39 2.99
CA MET A 29 -9.23 12.25 1.87
C MET A 29 -8.25 12.08 0.70
N GLY A 30 -8.65 12.54 -0.47
CA GLY A 30 -7.74 12.66 -1.60
C GLY A 30 -8.26 13.59 -2.69
N THR A 31 -7.38 13.93 -3.62
CA THR A 31 -7.68 14.69 -4.83
C THR A 31 -7.19 13.93 -6.07
N PRO A 32 -7.74 14.20 -7.26
CA PRO A 32 -7.22 13.63 -8.50
C PRO A 32 -5.74 13.97 -8.69
N VAL A 33 -4.94 12.99 -9.10
CA VAL A 33 -3.52 13.20 -9.41
C VAL A 33 -3.42 13.90 -10.78
N ARG A 34 -2.60 14.94 -10.87
CA ARG A 34 -2.42 15.73 -12.10
C ARG A 34 -0.99 15.74 -12.62
N GLU A 35 -0.05 15.32 -11.79
CA GLU A 35 1.39 15.37 -12.03
C GLU A 35 2.12 14.38 -11.11
N SER A 36 3.44 14.28 -11.29
CA SER A 36 4.31 13.48 -10.42
C SER A 36 4.18 13.89 -8.95
N TYR A 37 4.31 12.92 -8.03
CA TYR A 37 4.36 13.21 -6.59
C TYR A 37 5.47 14.20 -6.21
N LYS A 38 6.50 14.33 -7.05
CA LYS A 38 7.62 15.27 -6.86
C LYS A 38 7.16 16.74 -6.93
N ASN A 39 6.11 17.03 -7.69
CA ASN A 39 5.60 18.37 -7.91
C ASN A 39 4.27 18.62 -7.19
N ASP A 40 3.52 17.56 -6.86
CA ASP A 40 2.25 17.68 -6.12
C ASP A 40 2.49 18.29 -4.71
N PRO A 41 1.87 19.43 -4.40
CA PRO A 41 2.11 20.13 -3.14
C PRO A 41 1.64 19.35 -1.90
N LEU A 42 0.60 18.50 -2.01
CA LEU A 42 0.17 17.63 -0.92
C LEU A 42 1.21 16.53 -0.68
N CYS A 43 1.74 15.93 -1.75
CA CYS A 43 2.80 14.91 -1.64
C CYS A 43 4.08 15.48 -1.00
N GLN A 44 4.50 16.68 -1.43
CA GLN A 44 5.63 17.39 -0.81
C GLN A 44 5.37 17.73 0.66
N ALA A 45 4.14 18.08 1.04
CA ALA A 45 3.79 18.32 2.44
C ALA A 45 3.81 17.03 3.27
N VAL A 46 3.34 15.91 2.71
CA VAL A 46 3.43 14.59 3.34
C VAL A 46 4.89 14.20 3.56
N GLU A 47 5.75 14.37 2.56
CA GLU A 47 7.18 14.13 2.68
C GLU A 47 7.80 14.95 3.82
N ARG A 48 7.52 16.25 3.89
CA ARG A 48 8.03 17.13 4.97
C ARG A 48 7.58 16.65 6.35
N ALA A 49 6.33 16.22 6.52
CA ALA A 49 5.84 15.66 7.77
C ALA A 49 6.56 14.35 8.14
N VAL A 50 6.75 13.45 7.17
CA VAL A 50 7.46 12.18 7.38
C VAL A 50 8.92 12.40 7.75
N ARG A 51 9.59 13.38 7.12
CA ARG A 51 11.00 13.73 7.40
C ARG A 51 11.22 14.22 8.84
N VAL A 52 10.23 14.84 9.47
CA VAL A 52 10.29 15.24 10.89
C VAL A 52 9.79 14.15 11.85
N GLY A 53 9.56 12.92 11.37
CA GLY A 53 9.25 11.76 12.20
C GLY A 53 7.76 11.51 12.45
N ILE A 54 6.87 12.16 11.70
CA ILE A 54 5.41 11.94 11.77
C ILE A 54 5.01 10.86 10.75
N VAL A 55 4.30 9.83 11.18
CA VAL A 55 3.72 8.84 10.28
C VAL A 55 2.48 9.43 9.60
N VAL A 56 2.46 9.50 8.27
CA VAL A 56 1.29 9.97 7.53
C VAL A 56 0.57 8.78 6.91
N VAL A 57 -0.66 8.52 7.37
CA VAL A 57 -1.55 7.46 6.88
C VAL A 57 -2.59 8.07 5.97
N THR A 58 -2.74 7.55 4.75
CA THR A 58 -3.62 8.10 3.71
C THR A 58 -4.56 7.03 3.17
N SER A 59 -5.80 7.40 2.85
CA SER A 59 -6.72 6.51 2.12
C SER A 59 -6.35 6.46 0.63
N ALA A 60 -6.34 5.27 0.03
CA ALA A 60 -5.96 5.09 -1.38
C ALA A 60 -6.89 5.84 -2.37
N GLY A 61 -8.19 5.91 -2.05
CA GLY A 61 -9.23 6.43 -2.94
C GLY A 61 -10.32 5.39 -3.20
N ASN A 62 -11.44 5.82 -3.79
CA ASN A 62 -12.62 4.98 -4.01
C ASN A 62 -12.97 4.83 -5.51
N ASN A 63 -11.99 4.95 -6.41
CA ASN A 63 -12.19 4.91 -7.86
C ASN A 63 -11.69 3.59 -8.48
N GLY A 64 -11.68 2.50 -7.72
CA GLY A 64 -11.09 1.22 -8.12
C GLY A 64 -11.83 0.40 -9.18
N HIS A 65 -12.95 0.88 -9.70
CA HIS A 65 -13.73 0.25 -10.75
C HIS A 65 -14.47 1.29 -11.61
N THR A 66 -14.90 0.88 -12.80
CA THR A 66 -15.81 1.66 -13.65
C THR A 66 -17.27 1.38 -13.29
N SER A 67 -18.21 2.09 -13.89
CA SER A 67 -19.65 1.78 -13.73
C SER A 67 -20.12 0.53 -14.49
N GLN A 68 -19.27 -0.06 -15.33
CA GLN A 68 -19.62 -1.25 -16.11
C GLN A 68 -19.71 -2.48 -15.22
N VAL A 69 -20.87 -3.14 -15.22
CA VAL A 69 -21.07 -4.44 -14.56
C VAL A 69 -20.64 -5.56 -15.51
N VAL A 70 -19.74 -6.43 -15.06
CA VAL A 70 -19.20 -7.57 -15.83
C VAL A 70 -19.71 -8.92 -15.32
N GLY A 71 -20.44 -8.93 -14.21
CA GLY A 71 -21.04 -10.13 -13.64
C GLY A 71 -21.73 -9.85 -12.31
N TYR A 72 -22.14 -10.91 -11.63
CA TYR A 72 -22.71 -10.86 -10.29
C TYR A 72 -22.06 -11.96 -9.44
N ASP A 73 -21.84 -11.67 -8.16
CA ASP A 73 -21.39 -12.70 -7.23
C ASP A 73 -22.54 -13.63 -6.81
N ASN A 74 -22.20 -14.65 -6.02
CA ASN A 74 -23.17 -15.65 -5.54
C ASN A 74 -24.26 -15.07 -4.63
N GLN A 75 -24.15 -13.80 -4.22
CA GLN A 75 -25.14 -13.07 -3.42
C GLN A 75 -25.94 -12.07 -4.28
N GLY A 76 -25.76 -12.09 -5.61
CA GLY A 76 -26.44 -11.19 -6.54
C GLY A 76 -25.89 -9.77 -6.53
N LYS A 77 -24.73 -9.51 -5.92
CA LYS A 77 -24.10 -8.19 -5.92
C LYS A 77 -23.30 -7.99 -7.21
N PRO A 78 -23.39 -6.81 -7.85
CA PRO A 78 -22.67 -6.54 -9.09
C PRO A 78 -21.15 -6.62 -8.90
N ILE A 79 -20.51 -7.25 -9.86
CA ILE A 79 -19.07 -7.24 -10.08
C ILE A 79 -18.81 -6.22 -11.19
N TYR A 80 -18.04 -5.19 -10.87
CA TYR A 80 -17.69 -4.11 -11.78
C TYR A 80 -16.34 -4.34 -12.45
N GLN A 81 -16.19 -3.86 -13.68
CA GLN A 81 -14.91 -3.81 -14.37
C GLN A 81 -13.90 -2.99 -13.55
N LEU A 82 -12.77 -3.59 -13.17
CA LEU A 82 -11.75 -2.94 -12.35
C LEU A 82 -11.04 -1.80 -13.10
N ALA A 83 -10.60 -0.78 -12.35
CA ALA A 83 -9.82 0.34 -12.84
C ALA A 83 -8.50 0.48 -12.06
N TYR A 84 -7.39 0.53 -12.79
CA TYR A 84 -6.01 0.66 -12.29
C TYR A 84 -5.49 2.08 -12.54
N GLY A 85 -4.42 2.49 -11.84
CA GLY A 85 -3.93 3.87 -11.95
C GLY A 85 -4.77 4.89 -11.17
N THR A 86 -5.56 4.43 -10.19
CA THR A 86 -6.64 5.22 -9.56
C THR A 86 -6.31 5.70 -8.16
N ILE A 87 -5.06 5.54 -7.71
CA ILE A 87 -4.56 6.05 -6.44
C ILE A 87 -4.59 7.58 -6.44
N SER A 88 -5.23 8.16 -5.43
CA SER A 88 -5.39 9.61 -5.30
C SER A 88 -4.18 10.31 -4.67
N SER A 89 -4.10 11.63 -4.77
CA SER A 89 -3.15 12.44 -4.01
C SER A 89 -3.69 12.77 -2.62
N PRO A 90 -2.91 12.64 -1.53
CA PRO A 90 -1.46 12.36 -1.49
C PRO A 90 -1.08 10.87 -1.31
N ALA A 91 -2.03 9.96 -1.50
CA ALA A 91 -1.79 8.52 -1.40
C ALA A 91 -0.81 7.96 -2.46
N ASN A 92 -0.55 8.70 -3.54
CA ASN A 92 0.48 8.40 -4.53
C ASN A 92 1.90 8.75 -4.06
N SER A 93 2.07 9.43 -2.93
CA SER A 93 3.40 9.72 -2.36
C SER A 93 4.08 8.43 -1.87
N PRO A 94 5.38 8.20 -2.18
CA PRO A 94 6.13 7.07 -1.62
C PRO A 94 6.28 7.18 -0.09
N TYR A 95 6.30 8.41 0.44
CA TYR A 95 6.42 8.70 1.87
C TYR A 95 5.14 8.42 2.66
N ALA A 96 3.98 8.47 2.01
CA ALA A 96 2.71 8.12 2.65
C ALA A 96 2.64 6.62 2.93
N LEU A 97 1.98 6.26 4.04
CA LEU A 97 1.43 4.94 4.27
C LEU A 97 0.00 4.89 3.69
N THR A 98 -0.13 4.31 2.51
CA THR A 98 -1.36 4.31 1.70
C THR A 98 -2.17 3.06 1.97
N VAL A 99 -3.44 3.24 2.29
CA VAL A 99 -4.34 2.20 2.78
C VAL A 99 -5.51 2.00 1.83
N GLY A 100 -5.59 0.82 1.21
CA GLY A 100 -6.77 0.36 0.50
C GLY A 100 -7.78 -0.31 1.44
N ALA A 101 -8.95 -0.69 0.93
CA ALA A 101 -10.04 -1.24 1.72
C ALA A 101 -10.31 -2.71 1.36
N VAL A 102 -10.52 -3.54 2.38
CA VAL A 102 -11.18 -4.84 2.21
C VAL A 102 -12.66 -4.76 2.59
N ASP A 103 -13.44 -5.65 1.99
CA ASP A 103 -14.77 -6.02 2.43
C ASP A 103 -14.65 -7.29 3.28
N ASN A 104 -14.95 -7.15 4.57
CA ASN A 104 -14.82 -8.23 5.55
C ASN A 104 -16.07 -9.12 5.66
N ARG A 105 -17.04 -8.98 4.75
CA ARG A 105 -18.28 -9.77 4.73
C ARG A 105 -19.09 -9.75 6.03
N SER A 106 -18.85 -8.78 6.92
CA SER A 106 -19.37 -8.79 8.30
C SER A 106 -19.02 -10.06 9.10
N THR A 107 -17.92 -10.72 8.78
CA THR A 107 -17.43 -11.87 9.53
C THR A 107 -16.15 -11.49 10.29
N VAL A 108 -15.73 -12.36 11.22
CA VAL A 108 -14.42 -12.28 11.87
C VAL A 108 -13.34 -13.07 11.13
N LYS A 109 -13.77 -13.90 10.16
CA LYS A 109 -12.86 -14.69 9.32
C LYS A 109 -12.20 -13.73 8.34
N ARG A 110 -10.94 -14.01 7.99
CA ARG A 110 -10.17 -13.24 7.03
C ARG A 110 -10.02 -13.97 5.71
N SER A 111 -10.14 -15.30 5.73
CA SER A 111 -10.10 -16.13 4.53
C SER A 111 -11.17 -15.76 3.48
N ASP A 112 -12.31 -15.21 3.90
CA ASP A 112 -13.39 -14.75 3.02
C ASP A 112 -13.33 -13.25 2.66
N ASP A 113 -12.38 -12.49 3.23
CA ASP A 113 -12.17 -11.08 2.92
C ASP A 113 -11.68 -10.88 1.49
N PHE A 114 -12.17 -9.85 0.81
CA PHE A 114 -11.71 -9.48 -0.53
C PHE A 114 -11.42 -7.98 -0.58
N VAL A 115 -10.48 -7.57 -1.42
CA VAL A 115 -10.27 -6.14 -1.67
C VAL A 115 -11.56 -5.56 -2.23
N ALA A 116 -12.08 -4.53 -1.57
CA ALA A 116 -13.33 -3.92 -1.95
C ALA A 116 -13.20 -3.36 -3.37
N GLN A 117 -14.20 -3.62 -4.23
CA GLN A 117 -14.13 -3.24 -5.64
C GLN A 117 -13.81 -1.75 -5.82
N TYR A 118 -14.41 -0.88 -4.98
CA TYR A 118 -14.19 0.57 -4.99
C TYR A 118 -12.79 0.99 -4.57
N SER A 119 -12.04 0.17 -3.84
CA SER A 119 -10.70 0.52 -3.37
C SER A 119 -9.82 0.82 -4.58
N SER A 120 -9.31 2.05 -4.64
CA SER A 120 -8.37 2.48 -5.67
C SER A 120 -7.16 1.55 -5.73
N LYS A 121 -6.67 1.33 -6.95
CA LYS A 121 -5.60 0.37 -7.26
C LYS A 121 -4.46 1.09 -7.96
N GLY A 122 -3.26 0.65 -7.67
CA GLY A 122 -2.05 1.13 -8.33
C GLY A 122 -1.94 0.63 -9.78
N PRO A 123 -0.75 0.79 -10.39
CA PRO A 123 0.34 1.63 -9.88
C PRO A 123 -0.07 3.11 -9.80
N THR A 124 0.77 4.01 -9.28
CA THR A 124 0.46 5.44 -9.35
C THR A 124 0.44 5.91 -10.81
N GLN A 125 -0.41 6.90 -11.12
CA GLN A 125 -0.72 7.26 -12.51
C GLN A 125 0.49 7.77 -13.31
N PHE A 126 1.36 8.57 -12.70
CA PHE A 126 2.48 9.23 -13.39
C PHE A 126 3.85 8.62 -13.06
N ASP A 127 4.07 8.24 -11.80
CA ASP A 127 5.36 7.75 -11.31
C ASP A 127 5.42 6.21 -11.27
N HIS A 128 4.31 5.55 -11.60
CA HIS A 128 4.19 4.11 -11.70
C HIS A 128 4.62 3.32 -10.45
N LEU A 129 4.53 3.94 -9.27
CA LEU A 129 4.89 3.34 -7.99
C LEU A 129 3.85 2.30 -7.55
N ALA A 130 4.30 1.22 -6.92
CA ALA A 130 3.42 0.23 -6.31
C ALA A 130 2.65 0.84 -5.12
N LYS A 131 1.32 0.85 -5.23
CA LYS A 131 0.36 1.32 -4.22
C LYS A 131 -0.95 0.51 -4.36
N PRO A 132 -1.77 0.34 -3.29
CA PRO A 132 -1.55 0.80 -1.91
C PRO A 132 -0.41 0.04 -1.20
N ASP A 133 0.01 0.49 -0.02
CA ASP A 133 1.04 -0.22 0.76
C ASP A 133 0.45 -1.41 1.53
N VAL A 134 -0.75 -1.24 2.09
CA VAL A 134 -1.52 -2.28 2.78
C VAL A 134 -3.02 -2.06 2.52
N VAL A 135 -3.83 -3.05 2.86
CA VAL A 135 -5.29 -2.90 2.95
C VAL A 135 -5.79 -3.13 4.38
N ALA A 136 -6.95 -2.60 4.70
CA ALA A 136 -7.59 -2.80 6.01
C ALA A 136 -9.12 -2.83 5.87
N PRO A 137 -9.87 -3.31 6.88
CA PRO A 137 -11.32 -3.27 6.84
C PRO A 137 -11.82 -1.86 6.56
N GLY A 138 -12.63 -1.71 5.51
CA GLY A 138 -13.15 -0.41 5.09
C GLY A 138 -14.58 -0.45 4.58
N SER A 139 -15.19 -1.64 4.46
CA SER A 139 -16.55 -1.79 3.97
C SER A 139 -17.53 -1.99 5.13
N ARG A 140 -18.62 -1.22 5.11
CA ARG A 140 -19.74 -1.35 6.05
C ARG A 140 -19.32 -1.28 7.52
N LEU A 141 -18.32 -0.45 7.81
CA LEU A 141 -17.85 -0.21 9.17
C LEU A 141 -18.79 0.75 9.90
N ILE A 142 -19.03 0.46 11.17
CA ILE A 142 -19.81 1.31 12.08
C ILE A 142 -18.83 2.20 12.83
N ALA A 143 -19.00 3.52 12.73
CA ALA A 143 -18.19 4.50 13.44
C ALA A 143 -19.06 5.59 14.09
N ALA A 144 -18.46 6.35 15.00
CA ALA A 144 -19.13 7.48 15.64
C ALA A 144 -19.54 8.54 14.61
N MET A 145 -20.76 9.05 14.75
CA MET A 145 -21.32 10.12 13.93
C MET A 145 -21.46 11.40 14.76
N SER A 146 -21.11 12.53 14.16
CA SER A 146 -21.26 13.85 14.79
C SER A 146 -22.71 14.14 15.17
N GLN A 147 -22.91 14.71 16.35
CA GLN A 147 -24.21 15.20 16.85
C GLN A 147 -24.47 16.67 16.48
N ALA A 148 -23.65 17.26 15.60
CA ALA A 148 -23.86 18.62 15.15
C ALA A 148 -25.21 18.75 14.41
N SER A 149 -25.85 19.91 14.52
CA SER A 149 -27.23 20.17 14.08
C SER A 149 -27.49 20.01 12.57
N ASN A 150 -26.44 19.84 11.75
CA ASN A 150 -26.55 19.67 10.30
C ASN A 150 -25.64 18.55 9.75
N PRO A 151 -25.85 17.28 10.12
CA PRO A 151 -25.09 16.17 9.56
C PRO A 151 -25.72 15.78 8.22
N THR A 152 -25.35 16.46 7.13
CA THR A 152 -25.88 16.21 5.77
C THR A 152 -25.90 14.75 5.32
N PHE A 153 -25.06 13.88 5.89
CA PHE A 153 -25.03 12.45 5.56
C PHE A 153 -26.21 11.64 6.14
N ASN A 154 -26.71 11.97 7.33
CA ASN A 154 -27.82 11.20 7.93
C ASN A 154 -29.13 11.41 7.16
N ALA A 155 -29.35 12.62 6.65
CA ALA A 155 -30.51 12.98 5.85
C ALA A 155 -30.44 12.34 4.45
N LYS A 156 -29.24 12.23 3.88
CA LYS A 156 -29.03 11.60 2.56
C LYS A 156 -29.08 10.07 2.60
N LEU A 157 -28.66 9.47 3.71
CA LEU A 157 -28.55 8.02 3.87
C LEU A 157 -29.09 7.57 5.24
N PRO A 158 -30.40 7.76 5.50
CA PRO A 158 -31.00 7.44 6.79
C PRO A 158 -30.87 5.96 7.17
N GLN A 159 -30.86 5.06 6.19
CA GLN A 159 -30.69 3.62 6.38
C GLN A 159 -29.32 3.21 6.95
N ASN A 160 -28.34 4.10 6.88
CA ASN A 160 -26.99 3.85 7.39
C ASN A 160 -26.82 4.31 8.85
N VAL A 161 -27.77 5.06 9.40
CA VAL A 161 -27.77 5.41 10.82
C VAL A 161 -27.97 4.15 11.65
N GLN A 162 -27.13 3.93 12.66
CA GLN A 162 -27.21 2.77 13.53
C GLN A 162 -27.80 3.18 14.88
N HIS A 163 -28.76 2.39 15.35
CA HIS A 163 -29.35 2.57 16.66
C HIS A 163 -28.47 1.92 17.74
N PRO A 164 -28.35 2.55 18.92
CA PRO A 164 -27.64 1.95 20.03
C PRO A 164 -28.33 0.66 20.49
N LEU A 165 -27.52 -0.32 20.91
CA LEU A 165 -28.02 -1.61 21.43
C LEU A 165 -28.58 -1.52 22.86
N THR A 166 -28.29 -0.42 23.56
CA THR A 166 -28.69 -0.19 24.96
C THR A 166 -29.75 0.91 25.04
N ALA A 167 -30.72 0.76 25.95
CA ALA A 167 -31.79 1.73 26.16
C ALA A 167 -31.31 3.16 26.48
N ASN A 168 -30.14 3.30 27.10
CA ASN A 168 -29.52 4.61 27.44
C ASN A 168 -28.56 5.13 26.37
N GLY A 169 -28.47 4.46 25.22
CA GLY A 169 -27.55 4.87 24.18
C GLY A 169 -28.04 6.12 23.47
N MET A 170 -27.09 6.97 23.08
CA MET A 170 -27.41 8.21 22.37
C MET A 170 -27.98 7.89 20.97
N PRO A 171 -29.18 8.39 20.61
CA PRO A 171 -29.74 8.22 19.28
C PRO A 171 -28.81 8.80 18.22
N ASN A 172 -28.75 8.18 17.04
CA ASN A 172 -27.96 8.66 15.91
C ASN A 172 -26.46 8.86 16.24
N ALA A 173 -25.93 8.14 17.22
CA ALA A 173 -24.53 8.23 17.61
C ALA A 173 -23.58 7.50 16.66
N TYR A 174 -24.10 6.60 15.83
CA TYR A 174 -23.31 5.73 14.97
C TYR A 174 -23.82 5.74 13.54
N PHE A 175 -22.90 5.59 12.59
CA PHE A 175 -23.17 5.54 11.18
C PHE A 175 -22.35 4.44 10.51
N LYS A 176 -22.99 3.69 9.62
CA LYS A 176 -22.37 2.60 8.87
C LYS A 176 -22.04 3.06 7.47
N TYR A 177 -20.78 2.96 7.07
CA TYR A 177 -20.37 3.37 5.73
C TYR A 177 -19.21 2.57 5.18
N SER A 178 -18.93 2.76 3.89
CA SER A 178 -17.85 2.10 3.18
C SER A 178 -16.92 3.13 2.55
N GLY A 179 -15.62 2.85 2.58
CA GLY A 179 -14.62 3.67 1.90
C GLY A 179 -13.22 3.40 2.42
N THR A 180 -12.21 3.66 1.59
CA THR A 180 -10.80 3.67 2.04
C THR A 180 -10.56 4.70 3.14
N SER A 181 -11.39 5.74 3.21
CA SER A 181 -11.47 6.70 4.33
C SER A 181 -11.73 6.06 5.70
N PHE A 182 -12.36 4.88 5.75
CA PHE A 182 -12.58 4.10 6.98
C PHE A 182 -11.46 3.09 7.25
N ALA A 183 -10.78 2.61 6.20
CA ALA A 183 -9.62 1.73 6.33
C ALA A 183 -8.37 2.46 6.86
N ALA A 184 -8.12 3.69 6.39
CA ALA A 184 -6.98 4.51 6.83
C ALA A 184 -6.91 4.69 8.37
N PRO A 185 -7.98 5.08 9.09
CA PRO A 185 -7.92 5.24 10.54
C PRO A 185 -7.74 3.91 11.30
N VAL A 186 -8.15 2.76 10.73
CA VAL A 186 -7.83 1.45 11.32
C VAL A 186 -6.32 1.26 11.36
N VAL A 187 -5.63 1.51 10.25
CA VAL A 187 -4.16 1.42 10.20
C VAL A 187 -3.50 2.50 11.05
N ALA A 188 -4.03 3.72 11.10
CA ALA A 188 -3.52 4.76 12.00
C ALA A 188 -3.61 4.34 13.49
N GLY A 189 -4.67 3.64 13.88
CA GLY A 189 -4.80 3.03 15.20
C GLY A 189 -3.74 1.94 15.44
N THR A 190 -3.50 1.07 14.46
CA THR A 190 -2.40 0.08 14.53
C THR A 190 -1.04 0.75 14.71
N VAL A 191 -0.76 1.82 13.97
CA VAL A 191 0.48 2.61 14.12
C VAL A 191 0.61 3.18 15.54
N ALA A 192 -0.48 3.68 16.13
CA ALA A 192 -0.46 4.19 17.50
C ALA A 192 -0.06 3.10 18.51
N LEU A 193 -0.58 1.87 18.35
CA LEU A 193 -0.20 0.74 19.18
C LEU A 193 1.27 0.33 18.98
N MET A 194 1.77 0.37 17.74
CA MET A 194 3.19 0.11 17.44
C MET A 194 4.09 1.14 18.12
N LEU A 195 3.75 2.43 18.02
CA LEU A 195 4.52 3.51 18.65
C LEU A 195 4.42 3.48 20.19
N GLN A 196 3.31 2.99 20.73
CA GLN A 196 3.19 2.73 22.17
C GLN A 196 4.14 1.60 22.60
N ALA A 197 4.23 0.54 21.81
CA ALA A 197 5.11 -0.59 22.08
C ALA A 197 6.60 -0.23 21.93
N ASN A 198 6.94 0.60 20.93
CA ASN A 198 8.29 1.11 20.73
C ASN A 198 8.26 2.56 20.21
N LYS A 199 8.56 3.51 21.09
CA LYS A 199 8.50 4.95 20.81
C LYS A 199 9.58 5.43 19.82
N SER A 200 10.63 4.63 19.64
CA SER A 200 11.79 4.94 18.78
C SER A 200 11.59 4.58 17.31
N LEU A 201 10.48 3.92 16.96
CA LEU A 201 10.21 3.60 15.56
C LEU A 201 10.13 4.88 14.71
N THR A 202 10.89 4.87 13.62
CA THR A 202 10.79 5.89 12.58
C THR A 202 9.60 5.59 11.67
N PRO A 203 9.08 6.56 10.90
CA PRO A 203 7.99 6.30 9.96
C PRO A 203 8.29 5.18 8.95
N ARG A 204 9.55 5.08 8.51
CA ARG A 204 10.00 3.99 7.63
C ARG A 204 9.92 2.63 8.31
N LEU A 205 10.39 2.53 9.55
CA LEU A 205 10.31 1.27 10.32
C LEU A 205 8.87 0.87 10.60
N VAL A 206 7.98 1.84 10.90
CA VAL A 206 6.54 1.59 11.04
C VAL A 206 5.97 1.00 9.75
N LYS A 207 6.24 1.64 8.60
CA LYS A 207 5.76 1.19 7.29
C LYS A 207 6.30 -0.21 6.95
N ALA A 208 7.60 -0.45 7.12
CA ALA A 208 8.22 -1.75 6.88
C ALA A 208 7.65 -2.85 7.79
N ALA A 209 7.53 -2.59 9.10
CA ALA A 209 6.97 -3.55 10.05
C ALA A 209 5.51 -3.89 9.74
N LEU A 210 4.70 -2.90 9.35
CA LEU A 210 3.30 -3.13 8.94
C LEU A 210 3.22 -4.00 7.70
N MET A 211 3.96 -3.66 6.64
CA MET A 211 3.93 -4.41 5.39
C MET A 211 4.47 -5.83 5.58
N ARG A 212 5.56 -6.00 6.36
CA ARG A 212 6.15 -7.32 6.63
C ARG A 212 5.24 -8.27 7.40
N THR A 213 4.34 -7.73 8.23
CA THR A 213 3.47 -8.53 9.10
C THR A 213 2.04 -8.66 8.58
N ALA A 214 1.66 -7.85 7.60
CA ALA A 214 0.37 -7.95 6.93
C ALA A 214 0.09 -9.37 6.41
N GLU A 215 -1.18 -9.70 6.25
CA GLU A 215 -1.63 -10.98 5.70
C GLU A 215 -1.90 -10.81 4.21
N SER A 216 -1.14 -11.50 3.37
CA SER A 216 -1.46 -11.55 1.95
C SER A 216 -2.80 -12.27 1.75
N LEU A 217 -3.75 -11.61 1.09
CA LEU A 217 -4.96 -12.28 0.63
C LEU A 217 -4.59 -13.39 -0.38
N PRO A 218 -5.39 -14.48 -0.45
CA PRO A 218 -5.12 -15.59 -1.34
C PRO A 218 -4.92 -15.18 -2.80
N GLY A 219 -3.84 -15.64 -3.43
CA GLY A 219 -3.46 -15.29 -4.81
C GLY A 219 -4.54 -15.60 -5.85
N VAL A 220 -5.37 -16.63 -5.62
CA VAL A 220 -6.53 -16.99 -6.46
C VAL A 220 -7.58 -15.88 -6.58
N LYS A 221 -7.53 -14.85 -5.73
CA LYS A 221 -8.40 -13.68 -5.81
C LYS A 221 -7.90 -12.63 -6.83
N PHE A 222 -6.77 -12.89 -7.49
CA PHE A 222 -6.13 -12.00 -8.45
C PHE A 222 -5.75 -12.77 -9.72
N GLY A 223 -5.79 -12.10 -10.87
CA GLY A 223 -5.40 -12.67 -12.15
C GLY A 223 -3.91 -13.01 -12.24
N ASN A 224 -3.04 -12.30 -11.50
CA ASN A 224 -1.61 -12.57 -11.40
C ASN A 224 -0.96 -11.86 -10.18
N LYS A 225 0.33 -12.15 -9.93
CA LYS A 225 1.13 -11.55 -8.84
C LYS A 225 1.20 -10.01 -8.96
N ALA A 226 1.37 -9.47 -10.17
CA ALA A 226 1.42 -8.03 -10.41
C ALA A 226 0.13 -7.34 -9.92
N GLN A 227 -1.00 -7.88 -10.33
CA GLN A 227 -2.33 -7.40 -9.96
C GLN A 227 -2.55 -7.47 -8.46
N SER A 228 -2.07 -8.54 -7.81
CA SER A 228 -2.10 -8.67 -6.35
C SER A 228 -1.40 -7.48 -5.68
N VAL A 229 -0.14 -7.19 -6.04
CA VAL A 229 0.66 -6.10 -5.44
C VAL A 229 -0.04 -4.74 -5.59
N VAL A 230 -0.51 -4.39 -6.79
CA VAL A 230 -1.14 -3.08 -7.00
C VAL A 230 -2.58 -2.99 -6.50
N THR A 231 -3.15 -4.08 -6.00
CA THR A 231 -4.52 -4.13 -5.48
C THR A 231 -4.56 -4.21 -3.96
N GLN A 232 -3.78 -5.12 -3.37
CA GLN A 232 -3.74 -5.34 -1.92
C GLN A 232 -2.46 -4.79 -1.25
N GLY A 233 -1.45 -4.37 -2.01
CA GLY A 233 -0.14 -4.04 -1.47
C GLY A 233 0.50 -5.26 -0.82
N ALA A 234 1.02 -5.05 0.39
CA ALA A 234 1.49 -6.11 1.28
C ALA A 234 0.36 -6.96 1.89
N GLY A 235 -0.89 -6.71 1.54
CA GLY A 235 -2.03 -7.42 2.09
C GLY A 235 -2.67 -6.72 3.27
N GLN A 236 -3.56 -7.43 3.94
CA GLN A 236 -4.44 -6.86 4.94
C GLN A 236 -3.76 -6.78 6.31
N VAL A 237 -3.87 -5.62 6.95
CA VAL A 237 -3.18 -5.29 8.20
C VAL A 237 -3.33 -6.37 9.28
N ASN A 238 -2.21 -6.72 9.91
CA ASN A 238 -2.15 -7.63 11.06
C ASN A 238 -1.64 -6.85 12.27
N THR A 239 -2.55 -6.33 13.08
CA THR A 239 -2.19 -5.50 14.24
C THR A 239 -1.34 -6.25 15.27
N ALA A 240 -1.67 -7.52 15.54
CA ALA A 240 -0.92 -8.32 16.51
C ALA A 240 0.53 -8.55 16.03
N GLY A 241 0.70 -8.92 14.76
CA GLY A 241 2.01 -9.11 14.15
C GLY A 241 2.82 -7.81 14.12
N ALA A 242 2.20 -6.70 13.71
CA ALA A 242 2.85 -5.40 13.64
C ALA A 242 3.33 -4.89 15.01
N VAL A 243 2.53 -5.08 16.07
CA VAL A 243 2.92 -4.74 17.44
C VAL A 243 3.99 -5.70 17.97
N GLY A 244 3.91 -7.00 17.64
CA GLY A 244 4.98 -7.96 17.95
C GLY A 244 6.31 -7.57 17.33
N MET A 245 6.31 -7.21 16.04
CA MET A 245 7.47 -6.69 15.32
C MET A 245 8.00 -5.38 15.95
N ALA A 246 7.11 -4.45 16.33
CA ALA A 246 7.50 -3.23 17.01
C ALA A 246 8.26 -3.48 18.33
N ARG A 247 7.85 -4.50 19.11
CA ARG A 247 8.52 -4.91 20.35
C ARG A 247 9.86 -5.61 20.10
N ALA A 248 9.98 -6.32 18.98
CA ALA A 248 11.20 -7.01 18.58
C ALA A 248 12.30 -6.05 18.13
N ILE A 249 11.91 -4.94 17.50
CA ILE A 249 12.83 -3.87 17.11
C ILE A 249 13.40 -3.21 18.36
N VAL A 250 14.70 -2.95 18.37
CA VAL A 250 15.41 -2.33 19.50
C VAL A 250 14.79 -0.97 19.91
N PRO A 251 14.83 -0.60 21.21
CA PRO A 251 14.15 0.58 21.73
C PRO A 251 14.80 1.93 21.37
N ASN A 252 15.91 1.93 20.62
CA ASN A 252 16.65 3.10 20.12
C ASN A 252 16.76 3.09 18.59
N ALA A 253 15.77 2.52 17.90
CA ALA A 253 15.82 2.30 16.46
C ALA A 253 16.00 3.56 15.60
N ASN A 254 15.63 4.74 16.12
CA ASN A 254 15.87 6.04 15.47
C ASN A 254 17.31 6.56 15.59
N LYS A 255 18.19 5.83 16.28
CA LYS A 255 19.60 6.20 16.50
C LYS A 255 20.57 5.17 15.94
N LEU A 256 20.08 4.16 15.21
CA LEU A 256 20.93 3.12 14.64
C LEU A 256 21.85 3.69 13.58
N ALA A 257 23.11 3.28 13.64
CA ALA A 257 24.11 3.50 12.61
C ALA A 257 24.17 2.29 11.66
N VAL A 258 24.86 2.47 10.52
CA VAL A 258 25.14 1.37 9.59
C VAL A 258 25.94 0.29 10.33
N GLY A 259 25.46 -0.94 10.27
CA GLY A 259 26.05 -2.10 10.96
C GLY A 259 25.40 -2.45 12.30
N ASP A 260 24.58 -1.56 12.87
CA ASP A 260 23.84 -1.87 14.10
C ASP A 260 22.74 -2.92 13.86
N HIS A 261 22.50 -3.76 14.85
CA HIS A 261 21.42 -4.74 14.79
C HIS A 261 20.05 -4.07 15.01
N LEU A 262 19.13 -4.27 14.07
CA LEU A 262 17.74 -3.80 14.19
C LEU A 262 16.96 -4.56 15.27
N PHE A 263 17.33 -5.81 15.52
CA PHE A 263 16.71 -6.72 16.48
C PHE A 263 17.70 -7.03 17.61
N GLY A 264 17.17 -7.39 18.79
CA GLY A 264 18.00 -7.89 19.88
C GLY A 264 18.71 -9.21 19.51
N PRO A 265 19.81 -9.59 20.21
CA PRO A 265 20.69 -10.70 19.82
C PRO A 265 20.00 -12.06 19.63
N GLU A 266 18.91 -12.29 20.35
CA GLU A 266 18.15 -13.55 20.29
C GLU A 266 16.91 -13.48 19.40
N MET A 267 16.61 -12.33 18.82
CA MET A 267 15.37 -12.11 18.08
C MET A 267 15.59 -12.34 16.59
N THR A 268 14.91 -13.35 16.06
CA THR A 268 14.92 -13.68 14.63
C THR A 268 13.55 -13.47 14.01
N MET A 269 13.52 -13.26 12.69
CA MET A 269 12.26 -13.17 11.94
C MET A 269 11.41 -14.45 12.03
N THR A 270 12.02 -15.60 12.27
CA THR A 270 11.32 -16.88 12.49
C THR A 270 10.65 -16.97 13.86
N LYS A 271 11.11 -16.21 14.85
CA LYS A 271 10.47 -16.11 16.18
C LYS A 271 9.27 -15.15 16.19
N LEU A 272 9.16 -14.26 15.20
CA LEU A 272 7.97 -13.43 14.93
C LEU A 272 6.89 -14.22 14.18
N GLY A 273 6.58 -15.41 14.73
CA GLY A 273 5.77 -16.45 14.10
C GLY A 273 4.33 -16.04 13.81
N ASN A 274 3.52 -17.02 13.44
CA ASN A 274 2.14 -16.78 13.05
C ASN A 274 1.32 -16.19 14.20
N THR A 275 0.37 -15.34 13.84
CA THR A 275 -0.61 -14.77 14.79
C THR A 275 -1.98 -15.39 14.58
N THR A 276 -2.84 -15.38 15.59
CA THR A 276 -4.23 -15.84 15.43
C THR A 276 -5.18 -14.65 15.38
N ILE A 277 -5.97 -14.53 14.31
CA ILE A 277 -7.00 -13.49 14.15
C ILE A 277 -8.31 -14.17 13.76
N GLY A 278 -9.40 -13.91 14.51
CA GLY A 278 -10.71 -14.50 14.20
C GLY A 278 -10.75 -16.04 14.27
N GLY A 279 -9.81 -16.66 14.98
CA GLY A 279 -9.63 -18.11 15.04
C GLY A 279 -8.78 -18.70 13.89
N GLU A 280 -8.32 -17.87 12.95
CA GLU A 280 -7.49 -18.29 11.82
C GLU A 280 -6.02 -17.98 12.09
N THR A 281 -5.14 -18.88 11.65
CA THR A 281 -3.70 -18.67 11.71
C THR A 281 -3.28 -17.77 10.55
N VAL A 282 -2.77 -16.60 10.90
CA VAL A 282 -2.27 -15.58 9.98
C VAL A 282 -0.76 -15.64 9.97
N ALA A 283 -0.20 -16.07 8.83
CA ALA A 283 1.24 -16.06 8.60
C ALA A 283 1.72 -14.64 8.27
N SER A 284 2.89 -14.26 8.79
CA SER A 284 3.54 -13.00 8.46
C SER A 284 3.95 -12.96 6.99
N ASN A 285 3.73 -11.84 6.29
CA ASN A 285 4.03 -11.71 4.86
C ASN A 285 5.50 -12.02 4.51
N VAL A 286 5.76 -13.07 3.73
CA VAL A 286 7.11 -13.44 3.26
C VAL A 286 7.51 -12.77 1.94
N HIS A 287 6.61 -12.00 1.33
CA HIS A 287 6.75 -11.40 0.00
C HIS A 287 7.13 -9.91 0.01
N VAL A 288 7.23 -9.27 1.18
CA VAL A 288 7.58 -7.85 1.25
C VAL A 288 9.05 -7.66 1.51
N ILE A 289 9.72 -7.08 0.52
CA ILE A 289 11.05 -6.50 0.64
C ILE A 289 10.86 -4.97 0.59
N TYR A 290 11.10 -4.28 1.70
CA TYR A 290 11.10 -2.82 1.76
C TYR A 290 12.56 -2.34 1.77
N CYS A 291 13.02 -1.73 0.67
CA CYS A 291 14.37 -1.16 0.58
C CYS A 291 14.29 0.35 0.24
N ASP A 292 15.18 1.11 0.87
CA ASP A 292 15.55 2.48 0.49
C ASP A 292 17.06 2.40 0.19
N GLY A 293 17.39 1.77 -0.96
CA GLY A 293 18.74 1.35 -1.34
C GLY A 293 18.81 -0.07 -1.93
N VAL A 294 20.01 -0.62 -2.02
CA VAL A 294 20.31 -1.95 -2.58
C VAL A 294 19.97 -3.08 -1.60
N LEU A 295 19.31 -4.14 -2.09
CA LEU A 295 19.08 -5.37 -1.34
C LEU A 295 20.16 -6.41 -1.71
N PHE A 296 21.07 -6.71 -0.79
CA PHE A 296 21.92 -7.90 -0.92
C PHE A 296 21.20 -9.08 -0.25
N GLY A 297 20.75 -10.06 -1.03
CA GLY A 297 20.57 -11.44 -0.56
C GLY A 297 21.87 -12.20 -0.74
N ASP A 298 21.86 -13.53 -0.58
CA ASP A 298 23.02 -14.39 -0.90
C ASP A 298 23.46 -14.27 -2.39
N HIS A 299 22.71 -13.50 -3.17
CA HIS A 299 23.05 -12.91 -4.47
C HIS A 299 22.77 -11.39 -4.44
N PRO A 300 23.58 -10.53 -5.08
CA PRO A 300 23.34 -9.08 -5.14
C PRO A 300 22.08 -8.75 -5.96
N LEU A 301 21.16 -7.94 -5.40
CA LEU A 301 20.08 -7.28 -6.13
C LEU A 301 20.19 -5.75 -5.93
N LEU A 302 20.86 -5.08 -6.88
CA LEU A 302 20.92 -3.62 -6.97
C LEU A 302 19.74 -3.10 -7.78
N VAL A 303 18.72 -2.53 -7.13
CA VAL A 303 17.60 -1.89 -7.86
C VAL A 303 17.12 -0.60 -7.21
N ASN A 304 16.77 0.37 -8.06
CA ASN A 304 15.84 1.47 -7.75
C ASN A 304 14.48 1.28 -8.48
N GLY A 305 14.24 0.11 -9.09
CA GLY A 305 13.07 -0.22 -9.91
C GLY A 305 12.10 -1.22 -9.29
N ILE A 306 11.06 -1.61 -10.06
CA ILE A 306 10.01 -2.57 -9.66
C ILE A 306 10.26 -3.90 -10.38
N LEU A 307 10.55 -4.96 -9.61
CA LEU A 307 10.63 -6.33 -10.12
C LEU A 307 9.27 -7.02 -10.03
N VAL A 308 8.70 -7.43 -11.17
CA VAL A 308 7.43 -8.17 -11.26
C VAL A 308 7.64 -9.47 -12.05
N GLY A 309 8.40 -10.39 -11.47
CA GLY A 309 8.73 -11.68 -12.07
C GLY A 309 9.77 -12.38 -11.20
N ASP A 310 10.18 -13.58 -11.59
CA ASP A 310 11.24 -14.30 -10.86
C ASP A 310 12.66 -13.90 -11.36
N GLY A 311 12.77 -12.79 -12.12
CA GLY A 311 13.98 -12.29 -12.77
C GLY A 311 14.92 -11.42 -11.91
N ILE A 312 16.05 -10.99 -12.49
CA ILE A 312 17.09 -10.16 -11.83
C ILE A 312 17.18 -8.81 -12.55
N LEU A 313 17.07 -7.71 -11.80
CA LEU A 313 17.21 -6.35 -12.31
C LEU A 313 18.50 -5.73 -11.77
N LEU A 314 19.32 -5.16 -12.66
CA LEU A 314 20.57 -4.45 -12.33
C LEU A 314 20.56 -2.99 -12.81
N SER A 315 19.37 -2.40 -12.99
CA SER A 315 19.14 -1.03 -13.50
C SER A 315 17.83 -0.42 -12.94
N ASP A 316 17.40 0.73 -13.47
CA ASP A 316 16.18 1.45 -13.06
C ASP A 316 14.91 1.07 -13.85
N GLY A 317 14.99 0.02 -14.67
CA GLY A 317 13.92 -0.45 -15.55
C GLY A 317 12.87 -1.37 -14.92
N TRP A 318 12.02 -1.95 -15.77
CA TRP A 318 10.86 -2.78 -15.40
C TRP A 318 11.00 -4.20 -15.96
N ILE A 319 10.79 -5.21 -15.11
CA ILE A 319 10.73 -6.63 -15.52
C ILE A 319 9.34 -7.18 -15.18
N LEU A 320 8.65 -7.73 -16.18
CA LEU A 320 7.33 -8.37 -16.07
C LEU A 320 7.35 -9.88 -16.39
N SER A 321 8.54 -10.49 -16.48
CA SER A 321 8.82 -11.87 -16.92
C SER A 321 10.00 -12.53 -16.15
N ASN A 322 10.47 -13.72 -16.56
CA ASN A 322 11.55 -14.46 -15.89
C ASN A 322 12.94 -14.21 -16.52
N GLY A 323 13.34 -12.95 -16.70
CA GLY A 323 14.60 -12.61 -17.36
C GLY A 323 15.52 -11.64 -16.61
N ILE A 324 16.56 -11.18 -17.30
CA ILE A 324 17.60 -10.31 -16.74
C ILE A 324 17.62 -8.98 -17.51
N LEU A 325 17.59 -7.86 -16.78
CA LEU A 325 17.73 -6.51 -17.35
C LEU A 325 18.98 -5.80 -16.81
N VAL A 326 19.82 -5.32 -17.73
CA VAL A 326 21.02 -4.52 -17.48
C VAL A 326 20.99 -3.27 -18.37
N GLY A 327 20.46 -2.16 -17.86
CA GLY A 327 20.29 -0.89 -18.59
C GLY A 327 18.88 -0.30 -18.43
N ASP A 328 18.60 0.86 -19.01
CA ASP A 328 17.35 1.58 -18.79
C ASP A 328 16.32 1.08 -19.83
N GLY A 329 15.60 -0.01 -19.50
CA GLY A 329 14.75 -0.72 -20.47
C GLY A 329 13.53 -1.44 -19.88
N ILE A 330 12.77 -2.12 -20.76
CA ILE A 330 11.58 -2.89 -20.41
C ILE A 330 11.68 -4.32 -20.95
N LEU A 331 11.52 -5.30 -20.06
CA LEU A 331 11.48 -6.73 -20.40
C LEU A 331 10.11 -7.33 -20.10
N LEU A 332 9.43 -7.83 -21.15
CA LEU A 332 8.09 -8.44 -21.04
C LEU A 332 8.06 -9.95 -21.36
N SER A 333 9.21 -10.56 -21.65
CA SER A 333 9.38 -11.96 -22.09
C SER A 333 10.56 -12.66 -21.39
N ASP A 334 10.74 -13.97 -21.58
CA ASP A 334 11.80 -14.73 -20.93
C ASP A 334 13.10 -14.58 -21.74
N GLY A 335 13.92 -13.58 -21.39
CA GLY A 335 15.15 -13.27 -22.11
C GLY A 335 16.12 -12.34 -21.39
N ILE A 336 17.12 -11.84 -22.13
CA ILE A 336 18.18 -10.98 -21.59
C ILE A 336 18.25 -9.68 -22.40
N LEU A 337 18.12 -8.53 -21.72
CA LEU A 337 18.31 -7.20 -22.30
C LEU A 337 19.55 -6.53 -21.70
N VAL A 338 20.47 -6.11 -22.56
CA VAL A 338 21.68 -5.35 -22.22
C VAL A 338 21.72 -4.07 -23.07
N GLY A 339 21.34 -2.93 -22.48
CA GLY A 339 21.20 -1.64 -23.16
C GLY A 339 19.82 -0.99 -22.94
N ASP A 340 19.55 0.10 -23.67
CA ASP A 340 18.30 0.86 -23.56
C ASP A 340 17.32 0.41 -24.66
N GLY A 341 16.42 -0.51 -24.33
CA GLY A 341 15.57 -1.15 -25.33
C GLY A 341 14.30 -1.83 -24.80
N ILE A 342 13.55 -2.46 -25.70
CA ILE A 342 12.33 -3.20 -25.38
C ILE A 342 12.43 -4.63 -25.94
N LEU A 343 12.33 -5.62 -25.07
CA LEU A 343 12.31 -7.05 -25.44
C LEU A 343 10.91 -7.64 -25.19
N LEU A 344 10.28 -8.12 -26.26
CA LEU A 344 8.90 -8.63 -26.27
C LEU A 344 8.80 -10.14 -26.62
N SER A 345 9.92 -10.80 -26.89
CA SER A 345 10.04 -12.21 -27.30
C SER A 345 11.15 -12.94 -26.53
N ASP A 346 11.25 -14.26 -26.65
CA ASP A 346 12.26 -15.04 -25.94
C ASP A 346 13.59 -14.93 -26.71
N GLY A 347 14.51 -14.10 -26.22
CA GLY A 347 15.71 -13.74 -26.97
C GLY A 347 16.73 -12.91 -26.20
N ILE A 348 17.78 -12.51 -26.92
CA ILE A 348 18.88 -11.69 -26.36
C ILE A 348 18.99 -10.41 -27.20
N LEU A 349 18.81 -9.26 -26.55
CA LEU A 349 19.05 -7.94 -27.15
C LEU A 349 20.26 -7.29 -26.49
N VAL A 350 21.27 -6.94 -27.31
CA VAL A 350 22.49 -6.24 -26.89
C VAL A 350 22.65 -4.98 -27.73
N GLY A 351 22.34 -3.81 -27.16
CA GLY A 351 22.29 -2.51 -27.84
C GLY A 351 20.92 -1.82 -27.69
N ASP A 352 20.74 -0.69 -28.38
CA ASP A 352 19.53 0.10 -28.29
C ASP A 352 18.55 -0.30 -29.40
N GLY A 353 17.46 -0.98 -29.06
CA GLY A 353 16.59 -1.57 -30.07
C GLY A 353 15.31 -2.21 -29.57
N ILE A 354 14.56 -2.80 -30.50
CA ILE A 354 13.33 -3.55 -30.19
C ILE A 354 13.44 -4.94 -30.81
N LEU A 355 13.35 -5.97 -29.97
CA LEU A 355 13.31 -7.37 -30.39
C LEU A 355 11.88 -7.90 -30.23
N LEU A 356 11.26 -8.25 -31.35
CA LEU A 356 9.85 -8.63 -31.47
C LEU A 356 9.64 -10.11 -31.80
N SER A 357 10.72 -10.86 -32.03
CA SER A 357 10.71 -12.28 -32.42
C SER A 357 11.84 -13.03 -31.69
N ASP A 358 11.75 -14.35 -31.59
CA ASP A 358 12.76 -15.14 -30.91
C ASP A 358 14.08 -15.08 -31.69
N GLY A 359 15.16 -14.66 -31.03
CA GLY A 359 16.43 -14.43 -31.71
C GLY A 359 17.44 -13.63 -30.91
N ILE A 360 18.52 -13.26 -31.61
CA ILE A 360 19.61 -12.47 -31.05
C ILE A 360 19.76 -11.21 -31.91
N LEU A 361 19.54 -10.03 -31.34
CA LEU A 361 19.86 -8.76 -31.95
C LEU A 361 21.09 -8.17 -31.26
N VAL A 362 22.16 -7.97 -32.03
CA VAL A 362 23.40 -7.33 -31.57
C VAL A 362 23.59 -6.05 -32.38
N GLY A 363 23.54 -4.90 -31.69
CA GLY A 363 23.58 -3.56 -32.26
C GLY A 363 22.21 -2.89 -32.31
N ASP A 364 22.20 -1.65 -32.80
CA ASP A 364 20.99 -0.83 -32.80
C ASP A 364 20.08 -1.21 -33.98
N GLY A 365 18.78 -1.40 -33.70
CA GLY A 365 17.82 -1.73 -34.75
C GLY A 365 16.54 -2.40 -34.27
N ILE A 366 15.78 -2.90 -35.24
CA ILE A 366 14.55 -3.66 -35.00
C ILE A 366 14.72 -5.02 -35.68
N LEU A 367 14.65 -6.11 -34.91
CA LEU A 367 14.62 -7.46 -35.46
C LEU A 367 13.17 -7.95 -35.51
N LEU A 368 12.72 -8.21 -36.74
CA LEU A 368 11.44 -8.79 -37.08
C LEU A 368 11.70 -10.09 -37.85
N SER A 369 11.31 -11.22 -37.28
CA SER A 369 11.25 -12.49 -37.99
C SER A 369 9.89 -13.15 -37.73
N ASP A 370 9.44 -13.90 -38.74
CA ASP A 370 8.17 -14.61 -38.83
C ASP A 370 8.07 -15.84 -37.92
#